data_AF-A0A645D0D5-F1
#
_entry.id   AF-A0A645D0D5-F1
#
_cell.length_a   1.000
_cell.length_b   1.000
_cell.length_c   1.000
_cell.angle_alpha   90.00
_cell.angle_beta   90.00
_cell.angle_gamma   90.00
#
_symmetry.space_group_name_H-M   'P 1'
#
loop_
_entity.id
_entity.type
_entity.pdbx_description
1 polymer ?
#
loop_
_entity_poly.entity_id
_entity_poly.type
_entity_poly.pdbx_seq_one_letter_code
_entity_poly.pdbx_strand_id
1 'polypeptide(L)'
;MFWAEISSDLRPEDRHGYPAGKVTPGRVVELMRRYPNLHGDLSAGSGYNAIARDPEFGLAFLEEFQDRLYFGTDVANVPQELPQVPFFHNLAEKRLISAAALEKITWRNATRLLRL
;
A
#
# COMPACT_ATOMS: atom_id res chain seq x y z
N MET A 1 -6.28 13.41 0.20
CA MET A 1 -5.00 12.67 0.35
C MET A 1 -4.89 11.66 -0.79
N PHE A 2 -3.71 11.37 -1.34
CA PHE A 2 -3.56 10.44 -2.48
C PHE A 2 -4.22 9.08 -2.19
N TRP A 3 -3.86 8.46 -1.06
CA TRP A 3 -4.37 7.14 -0.66
C TRP A 3 -5.84 7.12 -0.26
N ALA A 4 -6.47 8.26 0.03
CA ALA A 4 -7.92 8.30 0.21
C ALA A 4 -8.62 7.89 -1.09
N GLU A 5 -8.17 8.41 -2.23
CA GLU A 5 -8.74 8.14 -3.56
C GLU A 5 -8.61 6.67 -4.04
N ILE A 6 -8.09 5.78 -3.21
CA ILE A 6 -8.17 4.32 -3.41
C ILE A 6 -9.62 3.82 -3.34
N SER A 7 -10.51 4.55 -2.67
CA SER A 7 -11.94 4.24 -2.58
C SER A 7 -12.80 5.27 -3.31
N SER A 8 -13.84 4.82 -4.01
CA SER A 8 -14.79 5.70 -4.71
C SER A 8 -15.95 6.19 -3.83
N ASP A 9 -16.18 5.55 -2.68
CA ASP A 9 -17.29 5.81 -1.75
C ASP A 9 -16.93 6.80 -0.63
N LEU A 10 -15.87 7.58 -0.83
CA LEU A 10 -15.43 8.57 0.15
C LEU A 10 -16.38 9.76 0.24
N ARG A 11 -16.72 10.11 1.48
CA ARG A 11 -17.35 11.39 1.76
C ARG A 11 -16.30 12.51 1.76
N PRO A 12 -16.66 13.75 1.37
CA PRO A 12 -15.72 14.87 1.33
C PRO A 12 -14.94 15.09 2.64
N GLU A 13 -15.58 14.90 3.78
CA GLU A 13 -15.00 15.03 5.12
C GLU A 13 -13.90 13.98 5.42
N ASP A 14 -13.99 12.80 4.82
CA ASP A 14 -13.05 11.70 5.06
C ASP A 14 -11.76 11.84 4.23
N ARG A 15 -11.78 12.73 3.21
CA ARG A 15 -10.71 12.88 2.20
C ARG A 15 -9.35 13.30 2.77
N HIS A 16 -9.35 13.92 3.94
CA HIS A 16 -8.16 14.41 4.63
C HIS A 16 -7.65 13.47 5.73
N GLY A 17 -8.33 12.35 5.97
CA GLY A 17 -7.98 11.41 7.04
C GLY A 17 -7.55 10.04 6.55
N TYR A 18 -7.70 9.05 7.45
CA TYR A 18 -7.51 7.62 7.23
C TYR A 18 -8.87 6.93 7.36
N PRO A 19 -9.66 6.87 6.28
CA PRO A 19 -11.01 6.35 6.37
C PRO A 19 -10.96 4.86 6.70
N ALA A 20 -11.89 4.41 7.55
CA ALA A 20 -12.04 3.01 7.93
C ALA A 20 -13.04 2.27 7.01
N GLY A 21 -13.12 0.96 7.15
CA GLY A 21 -14.11 0.14 6.45
C GLY A 21 -13.67 -0.36 5.08
N LYS A 22 -14.65 -0.91 4.35
CA LYS A 22 -14.44 -1.54 3.03
C LYS A 22 -13.95 -0.56 1.99
N VAL A 23 -13.20 -1.07 1.01
CA VAL A 23 -12.70 -0.28 -0.12
C VAL A 23 -13.49 -0.63 -1.37
N THR A 24 -14.12 0.38 -1.96
CA THR A 24 -14.72 0.27 -3.30
C THR A 24 -13.72 0.83 -4.32
N PRO A 25 -13.15 0.04 -5.25
CA PRO A 25 -12.05 0.48 -6.11
C PRO A 25 -12.24 1.87 -6.74
N GLY A 26 -11.37 2.80 -6.34
CA GLY A 26 -11.46 4.22 -6.68
C GLY A 26 -10.47 4.70 -7.73
N ARG A 27 -10.22 6.02 -7.73
CA ARG A 27 -9.41 6.69 -8.74
C ARG A 27 -7.95 6.23 -8.75
N VAL A 28 -7.36 5.89 -7.60
CA VAL A 28 -5.99 5.33 -7.56
C VAL A 28 -5.92 4.02 -8.34
N VAL A 29 -6.89 3.12 -8.16
CA VAL A 29 -6.93 1.83 -8.86
C VAL A 29 -7.05 2.05 -10.38
N GLU A 30 -7.97 2.93 -10.82
CA GLU A 30 -8.12 3.28 -12.23
C GLU A 30 -6.83 3.84 -12.83
N LEU A 31 -6.20 4.79 -12.13
CA LEU A 31 -4.99 5.44 -12.61
C LEU A 31 -3.81 4.47 -12.66
N MET A 32 -3.64 3.60 -11.66
CA MET A 32 -2.56 2.61 -11.67
C MET A 32 -2.72 1.60 -12.81
N ARG A 33 -3.95 1.18 -13.14
CA ARG A 33 -4.21 0.33 -14.32
C ARG A 33 -3.89 1.05 -15.63
N ARG A 34 -4.26 2.33 -15.74
CA ARG A 34 -4.09 3.12 -16.97
C ARG A 34 -2.63 3.54 -17.22
N TYR A 35 -1.92 3.93 -16.17
CA TYR A 35 -0.60 4.57 -16.28
C TYR A 35 0.49 3.64 -15.71
N PRO A 36 1.25 2.92 -16.56
CA PRO A 36 2.28 2.00 -16.10
C PRO A 36 3.42 2.67 -15.33
N ASN A 37 3.58 3.98 -15.48
CA ASN A 37 4.55 4.82 -14.77
C ASN A 37 4.02 5.42 -13.45
N LEU A 38 2.79 5.10 -13.02
CA LEU A 38 2.31 5.46 -11.70
C LEU A 38 2.73 4.41 -10.67
N HIS A 39 3.32 4.89 -9.59
CA HIS A 39 3.90 4.11 -8.50
C HIS A 39 3.30 4.51 -7.15
N GLY A 40 3.36 3.61 -6.16
CA GLY A 40 2.83 3.85 -4.82
C GLY A 40 3.84 3.53 -3.71
N ASP A 41 4.10 4.51 -2.86
CA ASP A 41 4.82 4.32 -1.59
C ASP A 41 3.82 3.97 -0.48
N LEU A 42 4.10 2.91 0.27
CA LEU A 42 3.27 2.38 1.35
C LEU A 42 3.65 2.94 2.74
N SER A 43 4.49 3.97 2.79
CA SER A 43 4.91 4.64 4.01
C SER A 43 3.78 5.42 4.73
N ALA A 44 4.08 5.79 5.98
CA ALA A 44 3.18 6.47 6.90
C ALA A 44 1.86 5.72 7.18
N GLY A 45 0.99 6.36 7.96
CA GLY A 45 -0.37 5.85 8.21
C GLY A 45 -1.21 5.76 6.92
N SER A 46 -0.93 6.61 5.93
CA SER A 46 -1.72 6.67 4.69
C SER A 46 -1.56 5.43 3.82
N GLY A 47 -0.33 5.00 3.54
CA GLY A 47 -0.05 3.82 2.73
C GLY A 47 -0.44 2.54 3.46
N TYR A 48 -0.14 2.45 4.76
CA TYR A 48 -0.59 1.34 5.60
C TYR A 48 -2.12 1.21 5.62
N ASN A 49 -2.86 2.30 5.87
CA ASN A 49 -4.31 2.27 5.93
C ASN A 49 -4.92 1.82 4.60
N ALA A 50 -4.35 2.24 3.47
CA ALA A 50 -4.83 1.88 2.14
C ALA A 50 -4.87 0.36 1.90
N ILE A 51 -3.88 -0.37 2.43
CA ILE A 51 -3.73 -1.82 2.22
C ILE A 51 -4.24 -2.67 3.39
N ALA A 52 -4.35 -2.11 4.60
CA ALA A 52 -4.66 -2.89 5.80
C ALA A 52 -6.13 -2.81 6.24
N ARG A 53 -6.84 -1.72 5.92
CA ARG A 53 -8.21 -1.50 6.44
C ARG A 53 -9.27 -2.46 5.90
N ASP A 54 -9.03 -3.00 4.70
CA ASP A 54 -9.88 -4.00 4.06
C ASP A 54 -8.97 -5.14 3.56
N PRO A 55 -8.80 -6.22 4.34
CA PRO A 55 -7.81 -7.26 4.01
C PRO A 55 -8.01 -7.90 2.64
N GLU A 56 -9.25 -8.14 2.24
CA GLU A 56 -9.56 -8.77 0.95
C GLU A 56 -9.10 -7.88 -0.22
N PHE A 57 -9.51 -6.61 -0.19
CA PHE A 57 -9.07 -5.63 -1.19
C PHE A 57 -7.55 -5.41 -1.13
N GLY A 58 -6.99 -5.27 0.07
CA GLY A 58 -5.57 -5.00 0.28
C GLY A 58 -4.67 -6.09 -0.31
N LEU A 59 -4.99 -7.36 -0.07
CA LEU A 59 -4.25 -8.49 -0.64
C LEU A 59 -4.35 -8.51 -2.17
N ALA A 60 -5.54 -8.30 -2.73
CA ALA A 60 -5.72 -8.21 -4.18
C ALA A 60 -4.96 -7.04 -4.81
N PHE A 61 -4.96 -5.88 -4.15
CA PHE A 61 -4.25 -4.68 -4.58
C PHE A 61 -2.72 -4.89 -4.57
N LEU A 62 -2.19 -5.50 -3.51
CA LEU A 62 -0.78 -5.84 -3.41
C LEU A 62 -0.34 -6.78 -4.52
N GLU A 63 -1.14 -7.81 -4.84
CA GLU A 63 -0.85 -8.74 -5.93
C GLU A 63 -0.91 -8.07 -7.30
N GLU A 64 -1.97 -7.31 -7.57
CA GLU A 64 -2.19 -6.67 -8.87
C GLU A 64 -1.10 -5.63 -9.19
N PHE A 65 -0.67 -4.84 -8.19
CA PHE A 65 0.25 -3.72 -8.39
C PHE A 65 1.67 -3.98 -7.87
N GLN A 66 2.02 -5.22 -7.57
CA GLN A 66 3.28 -5.63 -6.93
C GLN A 66 4.55 -5.05 -7.56
N ASP A 67 4.59 -4.81 -8.87
CA ASP A 67 5.77 -4.30 -9.59
C ASP A 67 6.00 -2.79 -9.41
N ARG A 68 5.07 -2.09 -8.77
CA ARG A 68 5.05 -0.62 -8.68
C ARG A 68 4.77 -0.09 -7.28
N LEU A 69 4.69 -0.97 -6.30
CA LEU A 69 4.57 -0.63 -4.89
C LEU A 69 5.92 -0.76 -4.18
N TYR A 70 6.13 0.10 -3.18
CA TYR A 70 7.36 0.15 -2.41
C TYR A 70 7.04 0.15 -0.91
N PHE A 71 7.70 -0.74 -0.18
CA PHE A 71 7.72 -0.68 1.27
C PHE A 71 8.44 0.60 1.74
N GLY A 72 7.83 1.26 2.71
CA GLY A 72 8.38 2.42 3.40
C GLY A 72 7.72 2.55 4.76
N THR A 73 8.37 3.23 5.70
CA THR A 73 7.84 3.41 7.06
C THR A 73 7.51 4.86 7.39
N ASP A 74 8.19 5.81 6.74
CA ASP A 74 8.17 7.24 7.08
C ASP A 74 8.61 7.49 8.53
N VAL A 75 9.70 6.84 8.96
CA VAL A 75 10.27 7.03 10.30
C VAL A 75 10.97 8.38 10.39
N ALA A 76 10.52 9.22 11.32
CA ALA A 76 11.05 10.56 11.56
C ALA A 76 11.46 10.80 13.03
N ASN A 77 11.05 9.93 13.95
CA ASN A 77 11.38 10.04 15.37
C ASN A 77 11.50 8.67 16.05
N VAL A 78 12.10 8.66 17.26
CA VAL A 78 12.23 7.47 18.11
C VAL A 78 11.74 7.84 19.52
N PRO A 79 10.70 7.18 20.07
CA PRO A 79 9.94 6.07 19.47
C PRO A 79 8.92 6.53 18.42
N GLN A 80 8.67 5.69 17.40
CA GLN A 80 7.56 5.82 16.44
C GLN A 80 7.02 4.44 16.13
N GLU A 81 5.70 4.30 16.05
CA GLU A 81 5.07 3.05 15.60
C GLU A 81 5.21 2.88 14.09
N LEU A 82 5.63 1.69 13.66
CA LEU A 82 5.85 1.34 12.26
C LEU A 82 4.97 0.14 11.88
N PRO A 83 3.63 0.31 11.76
CA PRO A 83 2.69 -0.81 11.57
C PRO A 83 2.94 -1.60 10.28
N GLN A 84 3.62 -1.02 9.30
CA GLN A 84 4.03 -1.69 8.07
C GLN A 84 4.94 -2.89 8.36
N VAL A 85 5.82 -2.80 9.35
CA VAL A 85 6.78 -3.87 9.69
C VAL A 85 6.05 -5.15 10.10
N PRO A 86 5.23 -5.19 11.17
CA PRO A 86 4.49 -6.39 11.53
C PRO A 86 3.47 -6.81 10.47
N PHE A 87 2.90 -5.87 9.71
CA PHE A 87 1.99 -6.19 8.61
C PHE A 87 2.66 -7.06 7.54
N PHE A 88 3.82 -6.63 7.02
CA PHE A 88 4.54 -7.40 5.99
C PHE A 88 5.14 -8.71 6.53
N HIS A 89 5.55 -8.75 7.81
CA HIS A 89 5.89 -10.02 8.46
C HIS A 89 4.69 -10.99 8.46
N ASN A 90 3.49 -10.50 8.79
CA ASN A 90 2.30 -11.35 8.82
C ASN A 90 1.91 -11.87 7.44
N LEU A 91 2.01 -11.02 6.40
CA LEU A 91 1.80 -11.44 5.01
C LEU A 91 2.73 -12.59 4.62
N ALA A 92 4.00 -12.52 5.03
CA ALA A 92 5.00 -13.53 4.75
C ALA A 92 4.74 -14.85 5.51
N GLU A 93 4.55 -14.76 6.82
CA GLU A 93 4.33 -15.92 7.70
C GLU A 93 3.11 -16.73 7.30
N LYS A 94 2.00 -16.02 7.00
CA LYS A 94 0.73 -16.64 6.62
C LYS A 94 0.59 -16.89 5.12
N ARG A 95 1.59 -16.52 4.32
CA ARG A 95 1.58 -16.65 2.85
C ARG A 95 0.32 -16.05 2.21
N LEU A 96 -0.05 -14.85 2.64
CA LEU A 96 -1.27 -14.18 2.20
C LEU A 96 -1.15 -13.53 0.82
N ILE A 97 0.09 -13.30 0.38
CA ILE A 97 0.43 -12.92 -0.99
C ILE A 97 1.56 -13.84 -1.50
N SER A 98 1.76 -13.84 -2.81
CA SER A 98 2.83 -14.56 -3.48
C SER A 98 4.21 -14.12 -2.97
N ALA A 99 5.15 -15.06 -2.94
CA ALA A 99 6.54 -14.75 -2.59
C ALA A 99 7.14 -13.69 -3.53
N ALA A 100 6.74 -13.71 -4.81
CA ALA A 100 7.15 -12.71 -5.79
C ALA A 100 6.63 -11.31 -5.43
N ALA A 101 5.34 -11.17 -5.08
CA ALA A 101 4.79 -9.89 -4.65
C ALA A 101 5.49 -9.39 -3.39
N LEU A 102 5.68 -10.26 -2.39
CA LEU A 102 6.37 -9.91 -1.16
C LEU A 102 7.77 -9.36 -1.43
N GLU A 103 8.61 -10.07 -2.18
CA GLU A 103 9.98 -9.63 -2.49
C GLU A 103 10.02 -8.36 -3.32
N LYS A 104 9.13 -8.22 -4.32
CA LYS A 104 9.04 -7.01 -5.14
C LYS A 104 8.76 -5.77 -4.32
N ILE A 105 7.73 -5.85 -3.47
CA ILE A 105 7.27 -4.72 -2.68
C ILE A 105 8.27 -4.39 -1.57
N THR A 106 8.82 -5.40 -0.90
CA THR A 106 9.70 -5.21 0.25
C THR A 106 11.11 -4.75 -0.13
N TRP A 107 11.64 -5.15 -1.30
CA TRP A 107 12.99 -4.72 -1.69
C TRP A 107 13.27 -4.67 -3.19
N ARG A 108 12.84 -5.64 -4.03
CA ARG A 108 13.34 -5.73 -5.42
C ARG A 108 12.98 -4.51 -6.26
N ASN A 109 11.80 -3.93 -6.07
CA ASN A 109 11.41 -2.73 -6.81
C ASN A 109 12.32 -1.54 -6.45
N ALA A 110 12.58 -1.33 -5.15
CA ALA A 110 13.46 -0.27 -4.68
C ALA A 110 14.89 -0.48 -5.17
N THR A 111 15.43 -1.69 -5.06
CA THR A 111 16.75 -2.06 -5.59
C THR A 111 16.86 -1.76 -7.08
N ARG A 112 15.87 -2.15 -7.87
CA ARG A 112 15.84 -1.89 -9.32
C ARG A 112 15.75 -0.40 -9.65
N LEU A 113 14.90 0.35 -8.94
CA LEU A 113 14.69 1.78 -9.18
C LEU A 113 15.93 2.60 -8.82
N LEU A 114 16.51 2.31 -7.65
CA LEU A 114 17.61 3.07 -7.05
C LEU A 114 19.00 2.55 -7.46
N ARG A 115 19.07 1.41 -8.14
CA ARG A 115 20.32 0.73 -8.57
C ARG A 115 21.24 0.40 -7.40
N LEU A 116 20.65 -0.22 -6.37
CA LEU A 116 21.35 -0.71 -5.17
C LEU A 116 21.99 -2.08 -5.40
#